data_AF-A0A2S8RQI2-F1
#
_entry.id   AF-A0A2S8RQI2-F1
#
_cell.length_a   1.000
_cell.length_b   1.000
_cell.length_c   1.000
_cell.angle_alpha   90.00
_cell.angle_beta   90.00
_cell.angle_gamma   90.00
#
_symmetry.space_group_name_H-M   'P 1'
#
loop_
_entity.id
_entity.type
_entity.pdbx_description
1 polymer ?
#
loop_
_entity_poly.entity_id
_entity_poly.type
_entity_poly.pdbx_seq_one_letter_code
_entity_poly.pdbx_strand_id
1 'polypeptide(L)'
;MFNDSKHGFDAAQTEYEAFMLEPHDWVPNNHKLPVVIYRRALLPDSGDLAAAFEILFERNDWPPQWRDGIFDYHHFHATAHEVLGVADGSAQVIVGGPGGRVVTVSAGDALLLPAGTGHCLQSFARHF
;
A
#
# COMPACT_ATOMS: atom_id res chain seq x y z
N MET A 1 19.29 -14.92 16.06
CA MET A 1 19.01 -13.64 16.75
C MET A 1 19.36 -12.54 15.77
N PHE A 2 18.37 -12.05 15.03
CA PHE A 2 18.53 -10.87 14.19
C PHE A 2 18.30 -9.64 15.07
N ASN A 3 19.17 -8.65 14.93
CA ASN A 3 19.24 -7.50 15.83
C ASN A 3 18.09 -6.53 15.54
N ASP A 4 17.13 -6.45 16.46
CA ASP A 4 15.81 -5.81 16.33
C ASP A 4 15.81 -4.27 16.28
N SER A 5 16.98 -3.64 16.17
CA SER A 5 17.16 -2.20 16.49
C SER A 5 17.56 -1.30 15.33
N LYS A 6 17.77 -1.82 14.11
CA LYS A 6 18.14 -0.99 12.94
C LYS A 6 17.02 -0.73 11.93
N HIS A 7 15.84 -1.37 12.10
CA HIS A 7 14.76 -1.34 11.11
C HIS A 7 13.42 -0.89 11.71
N GLY A 8 13.46 -0.21 12.86
CA GLY A 8 12.26 0.29 13.52
C GLY A 8 11.55 1.32 12.65
N PHE A 9 10.25 1.11 12.42
CA PHE A 9 9.35 2.13 11.88
C PHE A 9 9.34 3.33 12.85
N ASP A 10 9.97 4.43 12.44
CA ASP A 10 9.87 5.70 13.16
C ASP A 10 8.69 6.50 12.60
N ALA A 11 7.55 6.39 13.29
CA ALA A 11 6.32 7.10 12.92
C ALA A 11 6.51 8.63 12.87
N ALA A 12 7.50 9.20 13.58
CA ALA A 12 7.76 10.64 13.58
C ALA A 12 8.57 11.11 12.36
N GLN A 13 9.22 10.19 11.64
CA GLN A 13 10.02 10.50 10.44
C GLN A 13 9.42 9.95 9.15
N THR A 14 8.37 9.13 9.24
CA THR A 14 7.72 8.54 8.07
C THR A 14 6.89 9.60 7.36
N GLU A 15 7.32 9.99 6.15
CA GLU A 15 6.55 10.86 5.27
C GLU A 15 5.31 10.09 4.78
N TYR A 16 4.13 10.71 4.86
CA TYR A 16 2.91 10.11 4.33
C TYR A 16 2.05 11.13 3.58
N GLU A 17 1.27 10.61 2.63
CA GLU A 17 0.20 11.33 1.96
C GLU A 17 -1.13 10.74 2.40
N ALA A 18 -2.11 11.59 2.72
CA ALA A 18 -3.47 11.16 3.02
C ALA A 18 -4.47 11.98 2.21
N PHE A 19 -5.45 11.33 1.60
CA PHE A 19 -6.50 12.02 0.85
C PHE A 19 -7.81 11.26 0.88
N MET A 20 -8.91 12.02 0.90
CA MET A 20 -10.26 11.49 0.76
C MET A 20 -10.58 11.26 -0.72
N LEU A 21 -11.42 10.27 -0.97
CA LEU A 21 -11.99 9.97 -2.28
C LEU A 21 -13.50 10.02 -2.16
N GLU A 22 -14.15 10.76 -3.06
CA GLU A 22 -15.60 10.75 -3.19
C GLU A 22 -16.05 9.45 -3.89
N PRO A 23 -17.29 8.99 -3.67
CA PRO A 23 -17.87 7.94 -4.49
C PRO A 23 -17.74 8.27 -5.99
N HIS A 24 -17.34 7.29 -6.79
CA HIS A 24 -17.08 7.51 -8.22
C HIS A 24 -17.47 6.27 -9.04
N ASP A 25 -18.27 6.49 -10.08
CA ASP A 25 -18.87 5.41 -10.88
C ASP A 25 -19.58 4.39 -9.98
N TRP A 26 -19.26 3.10 -10.08
CA TRP A 26 -19.80 2.02 -9.25
C TRP A 26 -18.98 1.77 -7.97
N VAL A 27 -17.90 2.53 -7.76
CA VAL A 27 -17.01 2.37 -6.60
C VAL A 27 -17.47 3.27 -5.46
N PRO A 28 -17.72 2.72 -4.25
CA PRO A 28 -18.27 3.51 -3.16
C PRO A 28 -17.27 4.50 -2.58
N ASN A 29 -15.99 4.12 -2.47
CA ASN A 29 -14.94 4.82 -1.71
C ASN A 29 -15.33 5.09 -0.23
N ASN A 30 -14.35 5.12 0.66
CA ASN A 30 -14.66 5.27 2.08
C ASN A 30 -14.90 6.74 2.44
N HIS A 31 -16.12 7.08 2.84
CA HIS A 31 -16.51 8.45 3.20
C HIS A 31 -15.96 8.94 4.55
N LYS A 32 -15.38 8.06 5.38
CA LYS A 32 -14.90 8.41 6.73
C LYS A 32 -13.39 8.36 6.86
N LEU A 33 -12.73 7.52 6.07
CA LEU A 33 -11.31 7.22 6.20
C LEU A 33 -10.58 7.56 4.90
N PRO A 34 -9.41 8.22 4.99
CA PRO A 34 -8.62 8.54 3.81
C PRO A 34 -7.85 7.31 3.31
N VAL A 35 -7.54 7.32 2.01
CA VAL A 35 -6.40 6.53 1.52
C VAL A 35 -5.13 7.13 2.10
N VAL A 36 -4.23 6.28 2.60
CA VAL A 36 -2.92 6.70 3.13
C VAL A 36 -1.81 6.01 2.37
N ILE A 37 -0.80 6.77 1.97
CA ILE A 37 0.43 6.27 1.35
C ILE A 37 1.58 6.65 2.26
N TYR A 38 2.23 5.66 2.87
CA TYR A 38 3.45 5.83 3.63
C TYR A 38 4.64 5.71 2.69
N ARG A 39 5.40 6.81 2.55
CA ARG A 39 6.58 6.87 1.71
C ARG A 39 7.77 6.30 2.46
N ARG A 40 8.47 5.35 1.84
CA ARG A 40 9.65 4.68 2.43
C ARG A 40 9.36 4.17 3.85
N ALA A 41 8.18 3.57 4.04
CA ALA A 41 7.79 2.91 5.29
C ALA A 41 8.85 1.89 5.74
N LEU A 42 9.51 1.26 4.76
CA LEU A 42 10.77 0.55 4.93
C LEU A 42 11.81 1.10 3.94
N LEU A 43 13.09 1.10 4.35
CA LEU A 43 14.18 1.49 3.47
C LEU A 43 14.38 0.44 2.37
N PRO A 44 14.44 0.81 1.08
CA PRO A 44 14.51 -0.14 -0.03
C PRO A 44 15.73 -1.08 0.03
N ASP A 45 16.86 -0.60 0.57
CA ASP A 45 18.12 -1.34 0.63
C ASP A 45 18.23 -2.24 1.88
N SER A 46 17.12 -2.51 2.57
CA SER A 46 17.10 -3.25 3.84
C SER A 46 17.22 -4.78 3.69
N GLY A 47 17.35 -5.30 2.47
CA GLY A 47 17.44 -6.73 2.17
C GLY A 47 16.11 -7.30 1.67
N ASP A 48 15.61 -8.37 2.30
CA ASP A 48 14.32 -8.96 1.94
C ASP A 48 13.16 -8.06 2.44
N LEU A 49 12.77 -7.11 1.60
CA LEU A 49 11.69 -6.18 1.88
C LEU A 49 10.35 -6.86 2.12
N ALA A 50 10.07 -7.98 1.42
CA ALA A 50 8.81 -8.69 1.60
C ALA A 50 8.72 -9.28 3.02
N ALA A 51 9.78 -9.94 3.47
CA ALA A 51 9.85 -10.44 4.84
C ALA A 51 9.82 -9.31 5.88
N ALA A 52 10.45 -8.16 5.58
CA ALA A 52 10.42 -7.00 6.47
C ALA A 52 9.01 -6.39 6.59
N PHE A 53 8.25 -6.30 5.49
CA PHE A 53 6.84 -5.89 5.52
C PHE A 53 5.97 -6.87 6.30
N GLU A 54 6.20 -8.18 6.13
CA GLU A 54 5.47 -9.19 6.90
C GLU A 54 5.63 -9.00 8.41
N ILE A 55 6.86 -8.77 8.87
CA ILE A 55 7.16 -8.47 10.27
C ILE A 55 6.51 -7.16 10.70
N LEU A 56 6.57 -6.11 9.87
CA LEU A 56 5.97 -4.81 10.16
C LEU A 56 4.45 -4.93 10.33
N PHE A 57 3.78 -5.61 9.40
CA PHE A 57 2.33 -5.74 9.43
C PHE A 57 1.86 -6.62 10.59
N GLU A 58 2.54 -7.75 10.85
CA GLU A 58 2.25 -8.61 12.00
C GLU A 58 2.37 -7.83 13.33
N ARG A 59 3.40 -6.98 13.48
CA ARG A 59 3.58 -6.13 14.66
C ARG A 59 2.48 -5.07 14.86
N ASN A 60 1.70 -4.78 13.82
CA ASN A 60 0.61 -3.81 13.84
C ASN A 60 -0.77 -4.50 13.75
N ASP A 61 -0.85 -5.80 14.02
CA ASP A 61 -2.09 -6.60 13.95
C ASP A 61 -2.71 -6.69 12.54
N TRP A 62 -1.88 -6.56 11.50
CA TRP A 62 -2.24 -6.82 10.11
C TRP A 62 -1.55 -8.10 9.62
N PRO A 63 -2.07 -9.30 9.94
CA PRO A 63 -1.40 -10.54 9.59
C PRO A 63 -1.25 -10.67 8.06
N PRO A 64 -0.03 -10.85 7.52
CA PRO A 64 0.20 -10.97 6.09
C PRO A 64 -0.56 -12.17 5.51
N GLN A 65 -1.25 -11.96 4.38
CA GLN A 65 -2.07 -13.01 3.76
C GLN A 65 -1.41 -13.63 2.51
N TRP A 66 -0.72 -12.82 1.70
CA TRP A 66 -0.13 -13.26 0.44
C TRP A 66 0.97 -12.30 -0.03
N ARG A 67 1.79 -12.76 -0.98
CA ARG A 67 2.75 -11.95 -1.75
C ARG A 67 2.38 -12.06 -3.23
N ASP A 68 1.87 -10.98 -3.82
CA ASP A 68 1.48 -10.95 -5.23
C ASP A 68 1.37 -9.48 -5.72
N GLY A 69 1.05 -9.30 -7.00
CA GLY A 69 0.75 -8.01 -7.60
C GLY A 69 -0.70 -7.55 -7.40
N ILE A 70 -0.94 -6.28 -7.71
CA ILE A 70 -2.29 -5.70 -7.74
C ILE A 70 -2.99 -6.12 -9.04
N PHE A 71 -4.27 -6.46 -9.00
CA PHE A 71 -5.01 -6.79 -10.22
C PHE A 71 -5.16 -5.60 -11.17
N ASP A 72 -5.08 -5.87 -12.47
CA ASP A 72 -5.16 -4.91 -13.58
C ASP A 72 -6.59 -4.60 -14.05
N TYR A 73 -7.58 -5.02 -13.26
CA TYR A 73 -8.98 -4.62 -13.40
C TYR A 73 -9.43 -3.85 -12.17
N HIS A 74 -10.34 -2.90 -12.37
CA HIS A 74 -10.93 -2.15 -11.27
C HIS A 74 -11.69 -3.08 -10.33
N HIS A 75 -11.38 -3.00 -9.04
CA HIS A 75 -12.04 -3.75 -7.98
C HIS A 75 -12.00 -2.96 -6.67
N PHE A 76 -12.77 -3.39 -5.68
CA PHE A 76 -12.70 -2.89 -4.30
C PHE A 76 -13.08 -3.99 -3.32
N HIS A 77 -12.70 -3.80 -2.06
CA HIS A 77 -13.04 -4.72 -0.96
C HIS A 77 -14.19 -4.11 -0.18
N ALA A 78 -15.36 -4.74 -0.18
CA ALA A 78 -16.58 -4.14 0.37
C ALA A 78 -16.53 -3.94 1.90
N THR A 79 -15.89 -4.87 2.62
CA THR A 79 -15.91 -4.91 4.09
C THR A 79 -14.51 -4.92 4.73
N ALA A 80 -13.47 -5.23 3.95
CA ALA A 80 -12.10 -5.30 4.45
C ALA A 80 -11.33 -4.05 4.07
N HIS A 81 -10.60 -3.50 5.03
CA HIS A 81 -9.49 -2.60 4.74
C HIS A 81 -8.32 -3.44 4.22
N GLU A 82 -7.48 -2.85 3.38
CA GLU A 82 -6.33 -3.50 2.79
C GLU A 82 -5.08 -2.67 3.03
N VAL A 83 -3.99 -3.36 3.39
CA VAL A 83 -2.66 -2.75 3.48
C VAL A 83 -1.75 -3.49 2.52
N LEU A 84 -1.07 -2.75 1.66
CA LEU A 84 -0.12 -3.26 0.68
C LEU A 84 1.27 -2.73 1.00
N GLY A 85 2.26 -3.62 1.05
CA GLY A 85 3.68 -3.28 1.10
C GLY A 85 4.31 -3.52 -0.26
N VAL A 86 4.96 -2.50 -0.83
CA VAL A 86 5.63 -2.64 -2.14
C VAL A 86 7.01 -3.22 -1.90
N ALA A 87 7.18 -4.50 -2.14
CA ALA A 87 8.43 -5.19 -1.84
C ALA A 87 9.49 -5.09 -2.97
N ASP A 88 9.08 -4.79 -4.19
CA ASP A 88 9.99 -4.68 -5.34
C ASP A 88 9.43 -3.75 -6.42
N GLY A 89 10.33 -3.15 -7.19
CA GLY A 89 10.00 -2.34 -8.36
C GLY A 89 9.23 -1.06 -8.05
N SER A 90 8.42 -0.63 -9.02
CA SER A 90 7.47 0.47 -8.91
C SER A 90 6.20 0.17 -9.69
N ALA A 91 5.10 0.82 -9.30
CA ALA A 91 3.81 0.68 -9.96
C ALA A 91 3.06 2.02 -10.02
N GLN A 92 2.25 2.17 -11.06
CA GLN A 92 1.16 3.15 -11.10
C GLN A 92 -0.14 2.42 -10.78
N VAL A 93 -0.85 2.89 -9.77
CA VAL A 93 -2.11 2.34 -9.30
C VAL A 93 -3.16 3.43 -9.45
N ILE A 94 -4.26 3.12 -10.13
CA ILE A 94 -5.43 4.00 -10.12
C ILE A 94 -6.18 3.73 -8.82
N VAL A 95 -6.50 4.77 -8.05
CA VAL A 95 -7.30 4.71 -6.84
C VAL A 95 -8.56 5.57 -6.96
N GLY A 96 -9.66 5.10 -6.39
CA GLY A 96 -10.98 5.73 -6.46
C GLY A 96 -11.92 5.16 -7.51
N GLY A 97 -11.48 4.19 -8.32
CA GLY A 97 -12.28 3.58 -9.39
C GLY A 97 -11.84 4.01 -10.81
N PRO A 98 -12.60 3.64 -11.86
CA PRO A 98 -12.30 4.00 -13.24
C PRO A 98 -12.04 5.49 -13.42
N GLY A 99 -10.96 5.89 -14.08
CA GLY A 99 -10.59 7.30 -14.25
C GLY A 99 -10.20 8.04 -12.96
N GLY A 100 -10.00 7.30 -11.86
CA GLY A 100 -9.60 7.85 -10.57
C GLY A 100 -8.17 8.38 -10.54
N ARG A 101 -7.70 8.71 -9.33
CA ARG A 101 -6.38 9.29 -9.12
C ARG A 101 -5.30 8.23 -9.40
N VAL A 102 -4.31 8.57 -10.22
CA VAL A 102 -3.12 7.73 -10.38
C VAL A 102 -2.12 8.04 -9.28
N VAL A 103 -1.69 7.01 -8.56
CA VAL A 103 -0.62 7.10 -7.56
C VAL A 103 0.56 6.25 -8.00
N THR A 104 1.77 6.82 -7.90
CA THR A 104 3.01 6.06 -8.11
C THR A 104 3.51 5.56 -6.76
N VAL A 105 3.86 4.29 -6.69
CA VAL A 105 4.39 3.64 -5.49
C VAL A 105 5.64 2.84 -5.86
N SER A 106 6.61 2.79 -4.97
CA SER A 106 7.91 2.14 -5.20
C SER A 106 8.29 1.23 -4.04
N ALA A 107 9.26 0.35 -4.27
CA ALA A 107 9.80 -0.53 -3.23
C ALA A 107 10.04 0.23 -1.92
N GLY A 108 9.54 -0.30 -0.81
CA GLY A 108 9.59 0.34 0.51
C GLY A 108 8.39 1.23 0.86
N ASP A 109 7.53 1.59 -0.09
CA ASP A 109 6.27 2.28 0.20
C ASP A 109 5.20 1.30 0.73
N ALA A 110 4.27 1.82 1.52
CA ALA A 110 3.06 1.10 1.92
C ALA A 110 1.80 1.91 1.62
N LEU A 111 0.72 1.23 1.23
CA LEU A 111 -0.60 1.83 1.00
C LEU A 111 -1.60 1.24 2.00
N LEU A 112 -2.41 2.09 2.62
CA LEU A 112 -3.59 1.69 3.37
C LEU A 112 -4.82 2.15 2.59
N LEU A 113 -5.64 1.18 2.19
CA LEU A 113 -6.86 1.33 1.43
C LEU A 113 -8.05 0.99 2.34
N PRO A 114 -8.82 1.98 2.79
CA PRO A 114 -10.04 1.71 3.53
C PRO A 114 -11.05 0.89 2.71
N ALA A 115 -11.93 0.18 3.41
CA ALA A 115 -12.98 -0.62 2.78
C ALA A 115 -13.83 0.25 1.85
N GLY A 116 -14.08 -0.26 0.64
CA GLY A 116 -14.76 0.45 -0.44
C GLY A 116 -13.85 1.22 -1.39
N THR A 117 -12.54 1.34 -1.11
CA THR A 117 -11.60 2.02 -2.01
C THR A 117 -11.39 1.22 -3.28
N GLY A 118 -11.82 1.78 -4.42
CA GLY A 118 -11.55 1.17 -5.72
C GLY A 118 -10.09 1.32 -6.10
N HIS A 119 -9.50 0.26 -6.64
CA HIS A 119 -8.13 0.33 -7.14
C HIS A 119 -7.89 -0.62 -8.31
N CYS A 120 -6.83 -0.33 -9.09
CA CYS A 120 -6.47 -1.04 -10.31
C CYS A 120 -5.00 -0.80 -10.65
N LEU A 121 -4.26 -1.85 -10.99
CA LEU A 121 -2.92 -1.74 -11.54
C LEU A 121 -2.97 -1.15 -12.95
N GLN A 122 -2.31 -0.01 -13.15
CA GLN A 122 -2.20 0.63 -14.46
C GLN A 122 -0.91 0.25 -15.19
N SER A 123 0.20 0.17 -14.47
CA SER A 123 1.50 -0.23 -15.03
C SER A 123 2.46 -0.60 -13.89
N PHE A 124 3.47 -1.42 -14.17
CA PHE A 124 4.56 -1.71 -13.25
C PHE A 124 5.91 -1.75 -13.96
N ALA A 125 6.99 -1.51 -13.22
CA ALA A 125 8.37 -1.66 -13.65
C ALA A 125 9.15 -2.40 -12.56
N ARG A 126 9.88 -3.46 -12.93
CA ARG A 126 10.76 -4.17 -12.00
C ARG A 126 12.13 -3.51 -11.95
N HIS A 127 12.81 -3.61 -10.81
CA HIS A 127 14.23 -3.32 -10.73
C HIS A 127 15.01 -4.59 -11.13
N PHE A 128 16.02 -4.45 -11.99
CA PHE A 128 16.89 -5.55 -12.43
C PHE A 128 18.16 -5.62 -11.60
#